data_AF-A0A969K018-F1
#
_entry.id   AF-A0A969K018-F1
#
_cell.length_a   1.000
_cell.length_b   1.000
_cell.length_c   1.000
_cell.angle_alpha   90.00
_cell.angle_beta   90.00
_cell.angle_gamma   90.00
#
_symmetry.space_group_name_H-M   'P 1'
#
loop_
_entity.id
_entity.type
_entity.pdbx_description
1 polymer ?
#
loop_
_entity_poly.entity_id
_entity_poly.type
_entity_poly.pdbx_seq_one_letter_code
_entity_poly.pdbx_strand_id
1 'polypeptide(L)'
;MVVEVQTISESDREWVREFLWQQAGNTRMVSRGVLHHCDQLPGFIGSVDGVRVGLVTVRLHGRDCEVVTLYTAVQGHGVGTKLLEIH
;
A
#
# COMPACT_ATOMS: atom_id res chain seq x y z
N MET A 1 -1.38 -18.01 -10.82
CA MET A 1 -0.69 -16.82 -10.32
C MET A 1 -0.99 -15.64 -11.22
N VAL A 2 -2.12 -15.01 -10.94
CA VAL A 2 -2.53 -13.72 -11.50
C VAL A 2 -2.26 -12.67 -10.43
N VAL A 3 -1.54 -11.60 -10.79
CA VAL A 3 -1.33 -10.45 -9.92
C VAL A 3 -2.26 -9.34 -10.37
N GLU A 4 -3.11 -8.87 -9.47
CA GLU A 4 -4.06 -7.80 -9.72
C GLU A 4 -3.79 -6.63 -8.78
N VAL A 5 -4.12 -5.43 -9.22
CA VAL A 5 -3.98 -4.23 -8.41
C VAL A 5 -5.26 -3.41 -8.50
N GLN A 6 -5.71 -2.90 -7.36
CA GLN A 6 -6.89 -2.05 -7.24
C GLN A 6 -6.59 -0.79 -6.43
N THR A 7 -7.29 0.30 -6.72
CA THR A 7 -7.20 1.54 -5.93
C THR A 7 -7.85 1.32 -4.56
N ILE A 8 -7.24 1.85 -3.51
CA ILE A 8 -7.83 1.84 -2.17
C ILE A 8 -9.12 2.67 -2.18
N SER A 9 -10.22 2.04 -1.75
CA SER A 9 -11.51 2.69 -1.50
C SER A 9 -11.80 2.82 0.00
N GLU A 10 -12.89 3.47 0.37
CA GLU A 10 -13.27 3.63 1.78
C GLU A 10 -13.62 2.28 2.44
N SER A 11 -14.19 1.33 1.69
CA SER A 11 -14.46 -0.02 2.20
C SER A 11 -13.20 -0.83 2.48
N ASP A 12 -12.02 -0.38 2.02
CA ASP A 12 -10.77 -1.10 2.23
C ASP A 12 -10.00 -0.64 3.47
N ARG A 13 -10.44 0.45 4.11
CA ARG A 13 -9.68 1.12 5.18
C ARG A 13 -9.39 0.22 6.38
N GLU A 14 -10.33 -0.65 6.74
CA GLU A 14 -10.13 -1.64 7.80
C GLU A 14 -9.03 -2.64 7.43
N TRP A 15 -9.10 -3.21 6.22
CA TRP A 15 -8.07 -4.11 5.72
C TRP A 15 -6.69 -3.44 5.66
N VAL A 16 -6.61 -2.19 5.19
CA VAL A 16 -5.34 -1.43 5.13
C VAL A 16 -4.75 -1.25 6.52
N ARG A 17 -5.59 -0.88 7.51
CA ARG A 17 -5.16 -0.70 8.90
C ARG A 17 -4.60 -2.00 9.48
N GLU A 18 -5.33 -3.10 9.32
CA GLU A 18 -4.90 -4.41 9.80
C GLU A 18 -3.61 -4.86 9.12
N PHE A 19 -3.52 -4.72 7.80
CA PHE A 19 -2.34 -5.08 7.04
C PHE A 19 -1.10 -4.28 7.48
N LEU A 20 -1.24 -2.96 7.66
CA LEU A 20 -0.15 -2.12 8.19
C LEU A 20 0.25 -2.52 9.61
N TRP A 21 -0.70 -2.88 10.47
CA TRP A 21 -0.39 -3.41 11.80
C TRP A 21 0.38 -4.73 11.72
N GLN A 22 -0.02 -5.64 10.84
CA GLN A 22 0.65 -6.93 10.67
C GLN A 22 2.06 -6.80 10.08
N GLN A 23 2.25 -5.92 9.10
CA GLN A 23 3.52 -5.79 8.38
C GLN A 23 4.49 -4.79 9.03
N ALA A 24 3.99 -3.77 9.71
CA ALA A 24 4.79 -2.66 10.23
C ALA A 24 4.53 -2.33 11.71
N GLY A 25 3.57 -2.98 12.37
CA GLY A 25 3.27 -2.76 13.79
C GLY A 25 2.63 -1.41 14.13
N ASN A 26 2.26 -0.60 13.14
CA ASN A 26 1.57 0.68 13.32
C ASN A 26 1.02 1.18 11.98
N THR A 27 0.07 2.12 12.01
CA THR A 27 -0.37 2.87 10.81
C THR A 27 0.33 4.22 10.67
N ARG A 28 1.04 4.68 11.71
CA ARG A 28 1.74 5.95 11.73
C ARG A 28 3.20 5.79 11.35
N MET A 29 3.65 6.48 10.30
CA MET A 29 5.03 6.39 9.80
C MET A 29 5.59 7.78 9.48
N VAL A 30 6.90 7.95 9.65
CA VAL A 30 7.60 9.19 9.29
C VAL A 30 8.36 8.96 7.98
N SER A 31 8.03 9.73 6.96
CA SER A 31 8.79 9.79 5.71
C SER A 31 9.14 11.25 5.40
N ARG A 32 10.38 11.49 4.95
CA ARG A 32 10.89 12.83 4.62
C ARG A 32 10.62 13.89 5.70
N GLY A 33 10.70 13.49 6.98
CA GLY A 33 10.47 14.37 8.13
C GLY A 33 8.99 14.70 8.42
N VAL A 34 8.05 14.06 7.75
CA VAL A 34 6.60 14.25 7.94
C VAL A 34 5.98 13.00 8.53
N LEU A 35 5.12 13.16 9.54
CA LEU A 35 4.33 12.07 10.10
C LEU A 35 3.08 11.84 9.24
N HIS A 36 2.84 10.59 8.85
CA HIS A 36 1.70 10.16 8.04
C HIS A 36 0.82 9.17 8.79
N HIS A 37 -0.50 9.32 8.63
CA HIS A 37 -1.48 8.28 8.93
C HIS A 37 -1.69 7.43 7.67
N CYS A 38 -0.89 6.38 7.53
CA CYS A 38 -0.78 5.63 6.28
C CYS A 38 -2.07 4.88 5.94
N ASP A 39 -2.91 4.56 6.92
CA ASP A 39 -4.24 3.96 6.69
C ASP A 39 -5.24 4.92 6.04
N GLN A 40 -4.94 6.23 6.03
CA GLN A 40 -5.78 7.28 5.44
C GLN A 40 -5.24 7.77 4.09
N LEU A 41 -4.03 7.36 3.70
CA LEU A 41 -3.42 7.77 2.45
C LEU A 41 -4.08 7.07 1.25
N PRO A 42 -4.08 7.71 0.07
CA PRO A 42 -4.39 7.01 -1.19
C PRO A 42 -3.30 5.98 -1.50
N GLY A 43 -3.59 5.09 -2.44
CA GLY A 43 -2.67 4.03 -2.82
C GLY A 43 -3.37 2.86 -3.47
N PHE A 44 -2.71 1.72 -3.47
CA PHE A 44 -3.18 0.53 -4.14
C PHE A 44 -3.00 -0.74 -3.30
N ILE A 45 -3.90 -1.70 -3.52
CA ILE A 45 -3.85 -3.03 -2.92
C ILE A 45 -3.49 -4.02 -4.02
N GLY A 46 -2.49 -4.85 -3.74
CA GLY A 46 -2.03 -5.91 -4.62
C GLY A 46 -2.58 -7.26 -4.16
N SER A 47 -3.11 -8.04 -5.09
CA SER A 47 -3.63 -9.38 -4.84
C SER A 47 -2.91 -10.43 -5.68
N VAL A 48 -2.76 -11.64 -5.14
CA VAL A 48 -2.32 -12.83 -5.87
C VAL A 48 -3.46 -13.83 -5.85
N ASP A 49 -3.93 -14.23 -7.04
CA ASP A 49 -5.02 -15.19 -7.20
C ASP A 49 -6.25 -14.82 -6.33
N GLY A 50 -6.60 -13.53 -6.31
CA GLY A 50 -7.72 -12.96 -5.55
C GLY A 50 -7.44 -12.64 -4.08
N VAL A 51 -6.32 -13.09 -3.52
CA VAL A 51 -5.96 -12.85 -2.11
C VAL A 51 -5.13 -11.57 -1.99
N ARG A 52 -5.61 -10.61 -1.19
CA ARG A 52 -4.89 -9.36 -0.92
C ARG A 52 -3.62 -9.66 -0.12
N VAL A 53 -2.48 -9.29 -0.66
CA VAL A 53 -1.16 -9.60 -0.09
C VAL A 53 -0.18 -8.44 -0.16
N GLY A 54 -0.54 -7.33 -0.81
CA GLY A 54 0.35 -6.18 -0.98
C GLY A 54 -0.38 -4.86 -0.79
N LEU A 55 0.38 -3.86 -0.35
CA LEU A 55 -0.10 -2.51 -0.14
C LEU A 55 0.99 -1.53 -0.55
N VAL A 56 0.61 -0.50 -1.30
CA VAL A 56 1.38 0.72 -1.46
C VAL A 56 0.52 1.89 -1.03
N THR A 57 1.05 2.81 -0.22
CA THR A 57 0.39 4.08 0.06
C THR A 57 1.27 5.23 -0.35
N VAL A 58 0.64 6.28 -0.87
CA VAL A 58 1.33 7.42 -1.44
C VAL A 58 0.84 8.72 -0.81
N ARG A 59 1.75 9.68 -0.69
CA ARG A 59 1.41 11.06 -0.43
C ARG A 59 1.47 11.82 -1.75
N LEU A 60 0.38 12.50 -2.07
CA LEU A 60 0.29 13.40 -3.20
C LEU A 60 0.46 14.84 -2.69
N HIS A 61 1.41 15.58 -3.24
CA HIS A 61 1.62 16.99 -2.90
C HIS A 61 1.96 17.79 -4.15
N GLY A 62 0.97 18.51 -4.68
CA GLY A 62 1.11 19.22 -5.95
C GLY A 62 1.36 18.23 -7.09
N ARG A 63 2.54 18.30 -7.70
CA ARG A 63 2.98 17.37 -8.76
C ARG A 63 3.85 16.22 -8.23
N ASP A 64 4.17 16.23 -6.94
CA ASP A 64 5.00 15.20 -6.33
C ASP A 64 4.15 14.03 -5.87
N CYS A 65 4.62 12.82 -6.17
CA CYS A 65 4.10 11.57 -5.63
C CYS A 65 5.22 10.93 -4.81
N GLU A 66 4.95 10.70 -3.54
CA GLU A 66 5.86 10.06 -2.61
C GLU A 66 5.28 8.72 -2.17
N VAL A 67 6.02 7.63 -2.38
CA VAL A 67 5.68 6.34 -1.76
C VAL A 67 6.01 6.42 -0.28
N VAL A 68 4.99 6.29 0.57
CA VAL A 68 5.14 6.33 2.04
C VAL A 68 5.25 4.92 2.59
N THR A 69 4.49 3.97 2.06
CA THR A 69 4.60 2.55 2.44
C THR A 69 4.58 1.66 1.20
N LEU A 70 5.35 0.57 1.24
CA LEU A 70 5.31 -0.51 0.28
C LEU A 70 5.62 -1.82 1.00
N TYR A 71 4.60 -2.66 1.15
CA TYR A 71 4.72 -3.95 1.84
C TYR A 71 4.02 -5.05 1.05
N THR A 72 4.59 -6.25 1.11
CA THR A 72 4.00 -7.47 0.56
C THR A 72 4.18 -8.62 1.55
N ALA A 73 3.10 -9.31 1.90
CA ALA A 73 3.13 -10.49 2.78
C ALA A 73 3.77 -11.72 2.11
N VAL A 74 3.92 -11.68 0.78
CA VAL A 74 4.56 -12.74 -0.02
C VAL A 74 5.69 -12.16 -0.87
N GLN A 75 6.82 -12.87 -0.97
CA GLN A 75 7.97 -12.47 -1.78
C GLN A 75 8.09 -13.31 -3.06
N GLY A 76 8.78 -12.78 -4.08
CA GLY A 76 9.07 -13.52 -5.32
C GLY A 76 7.91 -13.66 -6.32
N HIS A 77 6.77 -13.00 -6.06
CA HIS A 77 5.56 -13.09 -6.89
C HIS A 77 5.31 -11.83 -7.75
N GLY A 78 6.23 -10.86 -7.75
CA GLY A 78 6.13 -9.63 -8.56
C GLY A 78 5.10 -8.60 -8.09
N VAL A 79 4.44 -8.82 -6.94
CA VAL A 79 3.39 -7.92 -6.40
C VAL A 79 3.92 -6.50 -6.16
N GLY A 80 5.10 -6.37 -5.54
CA GLY A 80 5.71 -5.06 -5.28
C GLY A 80 6.01 -4.29 -6.56
N THR A 81 6.51 -4.97 -7.61
CA THR A 81 6.70 -4.38 -8.93
C THR A 81 5.38 -3.89 -9.51
N LYS A 82 4.34 -4.73 -9.49
CA LYS A 82 3.03 -4.38 -10.03
C LYS A 82 2.39 -3.18 -9.34
N LEU A 83 2.60 -3.05 -8.03
CA LEU A 83 2.11 -1.91 -7.23
C LEU A 83 2.76 -0.58 -7.64
N LEU A 84 3.98 -0.60 -8.18
CA LEU A 84 4.70 0.60 -8.61
C LEU A 84 4.54 0.92 -10.11
N GLU A 85 4.06 -0.03 -10.91
CA GLU A 85 3.84 0.15 -12.36
C GLU A 85 2.54 0.91 -12.70
N ILE A 86 1.82 1.45 -11.71
CA ILE A 86 0.60 2.21 -11.99
C ILE A 86 0.97 3.66 -12.32
N HIS A 87 0.66 4.08 -13.56
CA HIS A 87 0.92 5.41 -14.13
C HIS A 87 -0.38 6.21 -14.16
#